data_AF-A0A497Q8H4-F1
#
_entry.id   AF-A0A497Q8H4-F1
#
_cell.length_a   1.000
_cell.length_b   1.000
_cell.length_c   1.000
_cell.angle_alpha   90.00
_cell.angle_beta   90.00
_cell.angle_gamma   90.00
#
_symmetry.space_group_name_H-M   'P 1'
#
loop_
_entity.id
_entity.type
_entity.pdbx_description
1 polymer ?
#
loop_
_entity_poly.entity_id
_entity_poly.type
_entity_poly.pdbx_seq_one_letter_code
_entity_poly.pdbx_strand_id
1 'polypeptide(L)'
;MRAEKIKVEFSNLETHMGNFRRAKYKMKCNVTYEDMMLVMQGDKATARLHARNIANVYLEKKAVRLTAMNFEIQEGEDEPSVVSGSIRLEVGNNAEQWYRELWG
;
A
#
# COMPACT_ATOMS: atom_id res chain seq x y z
N MET A 1 -0.54 9.28 -10.39
CA MET A 1 -1.75 9.58 -9.57
C MET A 1 -1.35 9.82 -8.12
N ARG A 2 -2.02 10.72 -7.37
CA ARG A 2 -1.59 11.11 -6.01
C ARG A 2 -2.77 11.37 -5.06
N ALA A 3 -2.62 11.00 -3.79
CA ALA A 3 -3.51 11.37 -2.69
C ALA A 3 -2.68 11.73 -1.44
N GLU A 4 -3.11 12.77 -0.73
CA GLU A 4 -2.38 13.27 0.45
C GLU A 4 -3.12 12.98 1.74
N LYS A 5 -2.37 12.73 2.82
CA LYS A 5 -2.89 12.60 4.18
C LYS A 5 -4.01 11.56 4.32
N ILE A 6 -3.98 10.50 3.51
CA ILE A 6 -4.97 9.42 3.56
C ILE A 6 -4.55 8.34 4.54
N LYS A 7 -5.53 7.55 4.98
CA LYS A 7 -5.28 6.37 5.82
C LYS A 7 -4.99 5.17 4.93
N VAL A 8 -3.93 4.45 5.24
CA VAL A 8 -3.61 3.15 4.65
C VAL A 8 -3.60 2.10 5.75
N GLU A 9 -4.28 0.99 5.50
CA GLU A 9 -4.33 -0.17 6.40
C GLU A 9 -3.73 -1.38 5.71
N PHE A 10 -2.77 -1.99 6.38
CA PHE A 10 -2.15 -3.25 6.00
C PHE A 10 -2.70 -4.36 6.91
N SER A 11 -3.09 -5.47 6.32
CA SER A 11 -3.66 -6.61 7.04
C SER A 11 -3.22 -7.93 6.45
N ASN A 12 -3.16 -8.95 7.29
CA ASN A 12 -2.67 -10.29 6.92
C ASN A 12 -1.26 -10.22 6.35
N LEU A 13 -0.42 -9.40 7.00
CA LEU A 13 0.97 -9.26 6.59
C LEU A 13 1.76 -10.50 6.98
N GLU A 14 2.47 -11.05 6.00
CA GLU A 14 3.47 -12.09 6.17
C GLU A 14 4.82 -11.56 5.71
N THR A 15 5.83 -11.66 6.59
CA THR A 15 7.17 -11.15 6.31
C THR A 15 8.06 -12.27 5.82
N HIS A 16 8.52 -12.14 4.58
CA HIS A 16 9.40 -13.11 3.94
C HIS A 16 10.88 -12.79 4.23
N MET A 17 11.23 -11.51 4.31
CA MET A 17 12.57 -11.02 4.63
C MET A 17 12.51 -9.75 5.47
N GLY A 18 13.48 -9.55 6.36
CA GLY A 18 13.58 -8.38 7.22
C GLY A 18 12.91 -8.53 8.58
N ASN A 19 12.80 -7.41 9.29
CA ASN A 19 12.45 -7.36 10.71
C ASN A 19 11.03 -6.86 11.00
N PHE A 20 10.24 -6.51 9.98
CA PHE A 20 8.86 -6.12 10.20
C PHE A 20 8.05 -7.32 10.73
N ARG A 21 7.61 -7.31 12.00
CA ARG A 21 6.91 -8.45 12.64
C ARG A 21 5.40 -8.26 12.83
N ARG A 22 4.81 -7.19 12.28
CA ARG A 22 3.39 -6.88 12.51
C ARG A 22 2.50 -7.52 11.44
N ALA A 23 1.54 -8.35 11.85
CA ALA A 23 0.52 -8.90 10.95
C ALA A 23 -0.52 -7.87 10.49
N LYS A 24 -0.64 -6.75 11.21
CA LYS A 24 -1.50 -5.61 10.87
C LYS A 24 -0.78 -4.31 11.17
N TYR A 25 -0.92 -3.32 10.29
CA TYR A 25 -0.33 -2.01 10.45
C TYR A 25 -1.22 -0.94 9.82
N LYS A 26 -1.21 0.26 10.37
CA LYS A 26 -1.98 1.38 9.82
C LYS A 26 -1.15 2.65 9.91
N MET A 27 -1.22 3.48 8.88
CA MET A 27 -0.56 4.77 8.88
C MET A 27 -1.38 5.81 8.12
N LYS A 28 -1.19 7.07 8.50
CA LYS A 28 -1.60 8.21 7.67
C LYS A 28 -0.40 8.56 6.80
N CYS A 29 -0.61 8.63 5.49
CA CYS A 29 0.48 8.79 4.53
C CYS A 29 0.04 9.56 3.29
N ASN A 30 1.04 9.99 2.51
CA ASN A 30 0.84 10.41 1.14
C ASN A 30 1.04 9.19 0.24
N VAL A 31 0.17 9.01 -0.74
CA VAL A 31 0.24 7.91 -1.70
C VAL A 31 0.45 8.47 -3.09
N THR A 32 1.47 7.97 -3.77
CA THR A 32 1.76 8.26 -5.18
C THR A 32 1.78 6.96 -5.96
N TYR A 33 1.34 7.02 -7.21
CA TYR A 33 1.47 5.97 -8.19
C TYR A 33 2.11 6.56 -9.45
N GLU A 34 3.36 6.22 -9.68
CA GLU A 34 4.22 6.72 -10.77
C GLU A 34 5.13 5.57 -11.24
N ASP A 35 5.38 5.46 -12.54
CA ASP A 35 6.27 4.45 -13.12
C ASP A 35 6.01 3.01 -12.63
N MET A 36 4.72 2.62 -12.56
CA MET A 36 4.27 1.31 -12.08
C MET A 36 4.63 1.02 -10.61
N MET A 37 4.93 2.05 -9.82
CA MET A 37 5.27 1.97 -8.41
C MET A 37 4.25 2.72 -7.56
N LEU A 38 3.59 2.00 -6.67
CA LEU A 38 2.77 2.59 -5.61
C LEU A 38 3.66 2.85 -4.39
N VAL A 39 3.84 4.12 -4.04
CA VAL A 39 4.60 4.55 -2.86
C VAL A 39 3.65 5.13 -1.84
N MET A 40 3.70 4.61 -0.61
CA MET A 40 2.91 5.07 0.53
C MET A 40 3.88 5.59 1.59
N GLN A 41 4.07 6.91 1.65
CA GLN A 41 5.05 7.56 2.51
C GLN A 41 4.37 8.19 3.73
N GLY A 42 4.56 7.57 4.89
CA GLY A 42 4.14 8.11 6.19
C GLY A 42 5.33 8.59 7.02
N ASP A 43 5.04 9.16 8.19
CA ASP A 43 6.08 9.76 9.05
C ASP A 43 7.06 8.73 9.63
N LYS A 44 6.59 7.49 9.86
CA LYS A 44 7.38 6.43 10.52
C LYS A 44 7.79 5.31 9.57
N ALA A 45 7.08 5.17 8.46
CA ALA A 45 7.30 4.07 7.53
C ALA A 45 7.00 4.48 6.10
N THR A 46 7.72 3.89 5.17
CA THR A 46 7.43 3.96 3.74
C THR A 46 7.15 2.56 3.24
N ALA A 47 6.03 2.38 2.54
CA ALA A 47 5.75 1.15 1.82
C ALA A 47 5.86 1.36 0.31
N ARG A 48 6.48 0.42 -0.40
CA ARG A 48 6.66 0.47 -1.86
C ARG A 48 6.15 -0.81 -2.48
N LEU A 49 5.24 -0.69 -3.44
CA LEU A 49 4.59 -1.81 -4.10
C LEU A 49 4.66 -1.62 -5.61
N HIS A 50 5.41 -2.48 -6.27
CA HIS A 50 5.43 -2.54 -7.73
C HIS A 50 4.11 -3.14 -8.25
N ALA A 51 3.53 -2.54 -9.29
CA ALA A 51 2.24 -2.93 -9.86
C ALA A 51 2.17 -4.40 -10.28
N ARG A 52 3.25 -4.93 -10.88
CA ARG A 52 3.41 -6.36 -11.21
C ARG A 52 3.18 -7.34 -10.04
N ASN A 53 3.34 -6.86 -8.81
CA ASN A 53 3.17 -7.69 -7.61
C ASN A 53 1.75 -7.59 -7.01
N ILE A 54 0.87 -6.81 -7.63
CA ILE A 54 -0.55 -6.75 -7.27
C ILE A 54 -1.23 -7.99 -7.84
N ALA A 55 -1.79 -8.81 -6.97
CA ALA A 55 -2.51 -10.02 -7.35
C ALA A 55 -3.97 -9.74 -7.71
N ASN A 56 -4.67 -8.96 -6.87
CA ASN A 56 -6.06 -8.54 -7.11
C ASN A 56 -6.32 -7.15 -6.57
N VAL A 57 -7.29 -6.47 -7.17
CA VAL A 57 -7.76 -5.13 -6.79
C VAL A 57 -9.28 -5.17 -6.63
N TYR A 58 -9.78 -4.60 -5.54
CA TYR A 58 -11.21 -4.50 -5.24
C TYR A 58 -11.57 -3.04 -4.97
N LEU A 59 -12.60 -2.55 -5.66
CA LEU A 59 -13.22 -1.26 -5.39
C LEU A 59 -14.13 -1.37 -4.15
N GLU A 60 -13.88 -0.54 -3.15
CA GLU A 60 -14.78 -0.31 -2.02
C GLU A 60 -15.40 1.09 -2.12
N LYS A 61 -16.47 1.37 -1.36
CA LYS A 61 -17.21 2.65 -1.43
C LYS A 61 -16.34 3.91 -1.29
N LYS A 62 -15.29 3.87 -0.47
CA LYS A 62 -14.37 5.01 -0.20
C LYS A 62 -12.90 4.59 -0.15
N ALA A 63 -12.60 3.41 -0.68
CA ALA A 63 -11.26 2.85 -0.61
C ALA A 63 -10.99 1.92 -1.79
N VAL A 64 -9.72 1.66 -2.04
CA VAL A 64 -9.28 0.56 -2.91
C VAL A 64 -8.54 -0.45 -2.08
N ARG A 65 -8.89 -1.73 -2.21
CA ARG A 65 -8.18 -2.83 -1.57
C ARG A 65 -7.33 -3.57 -2.59
N LEU A 66 -6.06 -3.73 -2.28
CA LEU A 66 -5.08 -4.48 -3.02
C LEU A 66 -4.74 -5.75 -2.25
N THR A 67 -4.63 -6.87 -2.93
CA THR A 67 -3.87 -8.03 -2.45
C THR A 67 -2.55 -8.04 -3.20
N ALA A 68 -1.44 -8.13 -2.47
CA ALA A 68 -0.12 -7.97 -3.07
C ALA A 68 0.89 -8.92 -2.43
N MET A 69 1.85 -9.32 -3.25
CA MET A 69 3.03 -10.09 -2.85
C MET A 69 4.26 -9.19 -2.87
N ASN A 70 5.34 -9.60 -2.22
CA ASN A 70 6.69 -9.04 -2.40
C ASN A 70 6.76 -7.49 -2.46
N PHE A 71 6.08 -6.82 -1.53
CA PHE A 71 6.19 -5.36 -1.39
C PHE A 71 7.02 -5.01 -0.18
N GLU A 72 7.60 -3.82 -0.19
CA GLU A 72 8.54 -3.39 0.83
C GLU A 72 7.84 -2.55 1.88
N ILE A 73 8.20 -2.74 3.15
CA ILE A 73 7.93 -1.80 4.24
C ILE A 73 9.26 -1.46 4.92
N GLN A 74 9.58 -0.18 4.96
CA GLN A 74 10.77 0.36 5.61
C GLN A 74 10.34 1.24 6.79
N GLU A 75 10.78 0.94 8.01
CA GLU A 75 10.54 1.76 9.21
C GLU A 75 11.79 2.61 9.51
N GLY A 76 11.67 3.94 9.50
CA GLY A 76 12.81 4.84 9.77
C GLY A 76 13.99 4.62 8.82
N GLU A 77 15.18 4.41 9.40
CA GLU A 77 16.44 4.16 8.69
C GLU A 77 16.77 2.67 8.54
N ASP A 78 15.88 1.77 8.96
CA ASP A 78 16.10 0.32 8.84
C ASP A 78 16.12 -0.12 7.37
N GLU A 79 16.71 -1.30 7.12
CA GLU A 79 16.58 -2.01 5.84
C GLU A 79 15.12 -2.39 5.56
N PRO A 80 14.66 -2.32 4.30
CA PRO A 80 13.29 -2.66 3.95
C PRO A 80 13.00 -4.15 4.23
N SER A 81 11.83 -4.40 4.80
CA SER A 81 11.29 -5.76 4.93
C SER A 81 10.43 -6.09 3.72
N VAL A 82 10.57 -7.29 3.17
CA VAL A 82 9.74 -7.79 2.07
C VAL A 82 8.57 -8.57 2.66
N VAL A 83 7.36 -8.13 2.33
CA VAL A 83 6.11 -8.66 2.88
C VAL A 83 5.10 -8.99 1.78
N SER A 84 4.12 -9.80 2.11
CA SER A 84 2.87 -9.97 1.36
C SER A 84 1.66 -9.67 2.24
N GLY A 85 0.51 -9.43 1.64
CA GLY A 85 -0.74 -9.24 2.37
C GLY A 85 -1.75 -8.35 1.64
N SER A 86 -2.67 -7.76 2.39
CA SER A 86 -3.69 -6.85 1.87
C SER A 86 -3.42 -5.40 2.28
N ILE A 87 -3.61 -4.49 1.34
CA ILE A 87 -3.44 -3.04 1.51
C ILE A 87 -4.78 -2.37 1.20
N ARG A 88 -5.30 -1.56 2.11
CA ARG A 88 -6.51 -0.76 1.92
C ARG A 88 -6.14 0.71 1.88
N LEU A 89 -6.35 1.36 0.73
CA LEU A 89 -6.09 2.77 0.48
C LEU A 89 -7.40 3.58 0.63
N GLU A 90 -7.55 4.34 1.71
CA GLU A 90 -8.77 5.12 1.97
C GLU A 90 -8.76 6.46 1.23
N VAL A 91 -8.87 6.42 -0.11
CA VAL A 91 -8.82 7.58 -1.02
C VAL A 91 -10.15 8.36 -1.11
N GLY A 92 -11.15 8.01 -0.31
CA GLY A 92 -12.41 8.74 -0.22
C GLY A 92 -13.24 8.64 -1.50
N ASN A 93 -13.83 9.77 -1.91
CA ASN A 93 -14.68 9.83 -3.10
C ASN A 93 -13.92 9.55 -4.41
N ASN A 94 -12.58 9.53 -4.37
CA ASN A 94 -11.75 9.24 -5.54
C ASN A 94 -11.52 7.73 -5.75
N ALA A 95 -12.08 6.86 -4.90
CA ALA A 95 -11.85 5.41 -4.98
C ALA A 95 -12.20 4.82 -6.34
N GLU A 96 -13.35 5.19 -6.91
CA GLU A 96 -13.78 4.71 -8.22
C GLU A 96 -12.85 5.20 -9.34
N GLN A 97 -12.43 6.46 -9.28
CA GLN A 97 -11.49 7.03 -10.26
C GLN A 97 -10.15 6.30 -10.22
N TRP A 98 -9.59 6.10 -9.03
CA TRP A 98 -8.35 5.36 -8.84
C TRP A 98 -8.47 3.94 -9.37
N TYR A 99 -9.58 3.26 -9.07
CA TYR A 99 -9.82 1.90 -9.54
C TYR A 99 -9.79 1.82 -11.07
N ARG A 100 -10.57 2.67 -11.74
CA ARG A 100 -10.71 2.65 -13.21
C ARG A 100 -9.43 3.07 -13.93
N GLU A 101 -8.74 4.11 -13.46
CA GLU A 101 -7.57 4.64 -14.17
C GLU A 101 -6.30 3.80 -13.97
N LEU A 102 -6.17 3.09 -12.85
CA LEU A 102 -4.95 2.33 -12.54
C LEU A 102 -5.08 0.82 -12.76
N TRP A 103 -6.28 0.26 -12.65
CA TRP A 103 -6.49 -1.20 -12.61
C TRP A 103 -7.75 -1.70 -13.32
N GLY A 104 -8.56 -0.82 -13.92
CA GLY A 104 -9.82 -1.14 -14.59
C GLY A 104 -9.71 -1.28 -16.11
#